data_AF-A0A962UI10-F1
#
_entry.id   AF-A0A962UI10-F1
#
_cell.length_a   1.000
_cell.length_b   1.000
_cell.length_c   1.000
_cell.angle_alpha   90.00
_cell.angle_beta   90.00
_cell.angle_gamma   90.00
#
_symmetry.space_group_name_H-M   'P 1'
#
loop_
_entity.id
_entity.type
_entity.pdbx_description
1 polymer ?
#
loop_
_entity_poly.entity_id
_entity_poly.type
_entity_poly.pdbx_seq_one_letter_code
_entity_poly.pdbx_strand_id
1 'polypeptide(L)' 'LGVTPLVAFSTNYLETIKMMVAVGLGWSILPRTMRDADLVELNVDGLRLERALGVVRHTGRTLSNAARAILDTLRE' A
#
# COMPACT_ATOMS: atom_id res chain seq x y z
N LEU A 1 -20.57 -10.20 7.61
CA LEU A 1 -20.06 -10.17 8.99
C LEU A 1 -18.86 -9.24 9.00
N GLY A 2 -19.05 -7.96 9.32
CA GLY A 2 -17.96 -6.99 9.38
C GLY A 2 -17.23 -7.14 10.71
N VAL A 3 -15.95 -7.48 10.66
CA VAL A 3 -15.08 -7.46 11.84
C VAL A 3 -14.39 -6.10 11.89
N THR A 4 -14.43 -5.45 13.06
CA THR A 4 -13.69 -4.21 13.31
C THR A 4 -12.42 -4.56 14.09
N PRO A 5 -11.24 -4.55 13.45
CA PRO A 5 -10.01 -4.85 14.16
C PRO A 5 -9.71 -3.76 15.19
N LEU A 6 -9.14 -4.17 16.33
CA LEU A 6 -8.64 -3.24 17.34
C LEU A 6 -7.38 -2.57 16.80
N VAL A 7 -7.43 -1.24 16.62
CA VAL A 7 -6.29 -0.45 16.15
C VAL A 7 -5.53 0.08 17.36
N ALA A 8 -4.36 -0.50 17.65
CA ALA A 8 -3.48 -0.02 18.71
C ALA A 8 -2.73 1.26 18.30
N PHE A 9 -2.33 1.35 17.03
CA PHE A 9 -1.60 2.49 16.45
C PHE A 9 -2.01 2.67 14.99
N SER A 10 -2.04 3.93 14.51
CA SER A 10 -2.37 4.23 13.11
C SER A 10 -1.42 5.26 12.52
N THR A 11 -0.85 4.94 11.37
CA THR A 11 -0.05 5.87 10.54
C THR A 11 -0.15 5.44 9.07
N ASN A 12 0.11 6.34 8.14
CA ASN A 12 0.09 6.06 6.70
C ASN A 12 1.51 5.94 6.09
N TYR A 13 2.55 6.04 6.91
CA TYR A 13 3.94 5.80 6.48
C TYR A 13 4.26 4.31 6.60
N LEU A 14 4.32 3.63 5.45
CA LEU A 14 4.52 2.18 5.40
C LEU A 14 5.83 1.73 6.04
N GLU A 15 6.91 2.52 5.91
CA GLU A 15 8.18 2.22 6.57
C GLU A 15 8.07 2.26 8.10
N THR A 16 7.30 3.19 8.65
CA THR A 16 7.04 3.24 10.09
C THR A 16 6.22 2.04 10.54
N ILE A 17 5.21 1.63 9.75
CA ILE A 17 4.44 0.41 10.03
C ILE A 17 5.35 -0.81 10.03
N LYS A 18 6.20 -0.95 9.01
CA LYS A 18 7.18 -2.04 8.89
C LYS A 18 8.11 -2.08 10.09
N MET A 19 8.69 -0.95 10.48
CA MET A 19 9.55 -0.84 11.66
C MET A 19 8.82 -1.30 12.92
N MET A 20 7.58 -0.85 13.15
CA MET A 20 6.80 -1.26 14.32
C MET A 20 6.54 -2.78 14.36
N VAL A 21 6.20 -3.38 13.21
CA VAL A 21 6.02 -4.83 13.12
C VAL A 21 7.33 -5.58 13.37
N ALA A 22 8.43 -5.13 12.77
CA ALA A 22 9.75 -5.74 12.93
C ALA A 22 10.24 -5.74 14.39
N VAL A 23 9.96 -4.68 15.15
CA VAL A 23 10.30 -4.62 16.59
C VAL A 23 9.28 -5.30 17.50
N GLY A 24 8.24 -5.94 16.94
CA GLY A 24 7.30 -6.77 17.69
C GLY A 24 6.09 -6.03 18.30
N LEU A 25 5.77 -4.81 17.85
CA LEU A 25 4.60 -4.07 18.35
C LEU A 25 3.25 -4.62 17.85
N GLY A 26 3.26 -5.62 16.97
CA GLY A 26 2.07 -6.30 16.48
C GLY A 26 2.23 -6.84 15.07
N TRP A 27 1.10 -7.04 14.38
CA TRP A 27 1.02 -7.44 12.98
C TRP A 27 0.40 -6.30 12.15
N SER A 28 0.64 -6.30 10.84
CA SER A 28 0.03 -5.34 9.92
C SER A 28 -0.08 -5.90 8.51
N ILE A 29 -0.72 -5.13 7.62
CA ILE A 29 -0.81 -5.39 6.18
C ILE A 29 0.18 -4.46 5.48
N LEU A 30 1.15 -5.05 4.76
CA LEU A 30 2.17 -4.33 4.01
C LEU A 30 2.23 -4.83 2.56
N PRO A 31 2.61 -3.99 1.59
CA PRO A 31 2.92 -4.44 0.24
C PRO A 31 4.00 -5.53 0.27
N ARG A 32 3.81 -6.57 -0.56
CA ARG A 32 4.78 -7.67 -0.70
C ARG A 32 6.18 -7.19 -1.09
N THR A 33 6.27 -6.07 -1.80
CA THR A 33 7.53 -5.42 -2.19
C THR A 33 8.36 -4.94 -1.01
N MET A 34 7.78 -4.81 0.18
CA MET A 34 8.48 -4.38 1.40
C MET A 34 8.97 -5.54 2.26
N ARG A 35 8.73 -6.80 1.86
CA ARG A 35 9.17 -7.99 2.59
C ARG A 35 10.70 -8.11 2.56
N ASP A 36 11.29 -8.38 3.71
CA ASP A 36 12.71 -8.68 3.89
C ASP A 36 12.90 -9.72 5.01
N ALA A 37 14.13 -9.85 5.50
CA ALA A 37 14.50 -10.82 6.54
C ALA A 37 13.90 -10.51 7.92
N ASP A 38 13.47 -9.26 8.16
CA ASP A 38 12.95 -8.82 9.45
C ASP A 38 11.44 -9.08 9.59
N LEU A 39 10.79 -9.53 8.52
CA LEU A 39 9.35 -9.79 8.47
C LEU A 39 9.03 -11.23 8.08
N VAL A 40 8.06 -11.82 8.79
CA VAL A 40 7.43 -13.09 8.43
C VAL A 40 6.06 -12.82 7.84
N GLU A 41 5.79 -13.37 6.66
CA GLU A 41 4.47 -13.29 6.02
C GLU A 41 3.51 -14.30 6.66
N LEU A 42 2.33 -13.83 7.07
CA LEU A 42 1.26 -14.68 7.59
C LEU A 42 0.36 -15.14 6.44
N ASN A 43 0.35 -16.43 6.17
CA ASN A 43 -0.56 -17.02 5.18
C ASN A 43 -1.95 -17.20 5.80
N VAL A 44 -2.94 -16.49 5.26
CA VAL A 44 -4.34 -16.57 5.69
C VAL A 44 -5.17 -17.11 4.53
N ASP A 45 -5.70 -18.32 4.70
CA ASP A 45 -6.46 -18.98 3.64
C ASP A 45 -7.69 -18.16 3.23
N GLY A 46 -7.87 -18.01 1.91
CA GLY A 46 -8.99 -17.25 1.33
C GLY A 46 -8.83 -15.72 1.39
N LEU A 47 -7.78 -15.18 2.02
CA LEU A 47 -7.55 -13.74 2.07
C LEU A 47 -6.86 -13.26 0.78
N ARG A 48 -7.59 -12.51 -0.05
CA ARG A 48 -7.03 -11.77 -1.20
C ARG A 48 -7.19 -10.28 -0.96
N LEU A 49 -6.05 -9.59 -0.85
CA LEU A 49 -5.99 -8.15 -0.65
C LEU A 49 -5.40 -7.52 -1.90
N GLU A 50 -6.15 -6.60 -2.50
CA GLU A 50 -5.72 -5.85 -3.67
C GLU A 50 -5.93 -4.35 -3.41
N ARG A 51 -5.01 -3.55 -3.95
CA ARG A 51 -5.11 -2.09 -3.92
C ARG A 51 -5.21 -1.58 -5.34
N ALA A 52 -6.34 -0.95 -5.67
CA ALA A 52 -6.48 -0.20 -6.89
C ALA A 52 -5.66 1.10 -6.80
N LEU A 53 -4.65 1.24 -7.65
CA LEU A 53 -3.91 2.49 -7.84
C LEU A 53 -4.43 3.19 -9.11
N GLY A 54 -4.40 4.51 -9.11
CA GLY A 54 -4.90 5.31 -10.22
C GLY A 54 -4.26 6.69 -10.25
N VAL A 55 -4.59 7.46 -11.29
CA VAL A 55 -4.06 8.81 -11.50
C VAL A 55 -5.16 9.84 -11.36
N VAL A 56 -4.88 10.88 -10.58
CA VAL A 56 -5.77 12.04 -10.40
C VAL A 56 -5.23 13.21 -11.23
N ARG A 57 -6.11 13.82 -12.03
CA ARG A 57 -5.80 15.00 -12.84
C ARG A 57 -6.85 16.10 -12.68
N HIS A 58 -6.43 17.35 -12.81
CA HIS A 58 -7.36 18.48 -12.82
C HIS A 58 -8.16 18.52 -14.14
N THR A 59 -9.49 18.47 -14.07
CA THR A 59 -10.36 18.37 -15.26
C THR A 59 -10.31 19.61 -16.15
N GLY A 60 -10.13 20.80 -15.58
CA GLY A 60 -10.02 22.06 -16.32
C GLY A 60 -8.65 22.34 -16.95
N ARG A 61 -7.72 21.38 -16.94
CA ARG A 61 -6.39 21.55 -17.55
C ARG A 61 -6.17 20.55 -18.69
N THR A 62 -5.69 21.06 -19.81
CA THR A 62 -5.21 20.21 -20.91
C THR A 62 -3.93 19.49 -20.48
N LEU A 63 -3.81 18.20 -20.82
CA LEU A 63 -2.60 17.44 -20.57
C LEU A 63 -1.45 17.97 -21.43
N SER A 64 -0.32 18.29 -20.81
CA SER A 64 0.92 18.60 -21.52
C SER A 64 1.50 17.32 -22.15
N ASN A 65 2.44 17.48 -23.08
CA ASN A 65 3.16 16.35 -23.67
C ASN A 65 3.88 15.52 -22.59
N ALA A 66 4.51 16.18 -21.61
CA ALA A 66 5.15 15.50 -20.49
C ALA A 66 4.15 14.73 -19.61
N ALA A 67 2.97 15.30 -19.34
CA ALA A 67 1.94 14.60 -18.56
C ALA A 67 1.40 13.36 -19.29
N ARG A 68 1.25 13.41 -20.63
CA ARG A 68 0.88 12.23 -21.43
C ARG A 68 1.96 11.17 -21.35
N ALA A 69 3.23 11.54 -21.54
CA ALA A 69 4.35 10.62 -21.44
C ALA A 69 4.39 9.88 -20.09
N ILE A 70 4.17 10.59 -18.97
CA ILE A 70 4.07 9.97 -17.64
C ILE A 70 2.92 8.95 -17.58
N LEU A 71 1.73 9.31 -18.10
CA LEU A 71 0.59 8.40 -18.11
C LEU A 71 0.82 7.14 -18.94
N ASP A 72 1.59 7.26 -20.03
CA ASP A 72 1.93 6.13 -20.88
C ASP A 72 2.94 5.21 -20.17
N THR A 73 3.97 5.76 -19.52
CA THR A 73 4.91 4.98 -18.69
C THR A 73 4.22 4.24 -17.53
N LEU A 74 3.14 4.77 -16.96
CA LEU A 74 2.41 4.14 -15.86
C LEU A 74 1.47 3.00 -16.30
N ARG A 75 1.24 2.82 -17.60
CA ARG A 75 0.37 1.77 -18.16
C ARG A 75 1.14 0.53 -18.62
N GLU A 76 2.46 0.64 -18.74
CA GLU A 76 3.40 -0.45 -19.01
C GLU A 76 3.65 -1.27 -17.73
#